data_AF-A0A3D3MUL4-F1
#
_entry.id   AF-A0A3D3MUL4-F1
#
_cell.length_a   1.000
_cell.length_b   1.000
_cell.length_c   1.000
_cell.angle_alpha   90.00
_cell.angle_beta   90.00
_cell.angle_gamma   90.00
#
_symmetry.space_group_name_H-M   'P 1'
#
loop_
_entity.id
_entity.type
_entity.pdbx_description
1 polymer ?
#
loop_
_entity_poly.entity_id
_entity_poly.type
_entity_poly.pdbx_seq_one_letter_code
_entity_poly.pdbx_strand_id
1 'polypeptide(L)' 'MKEKENKSKSFILRIDSETMEAIEKWAADEFRSTNGQLQWIITEALRKNGRLPKKQKEKSENRNKQGGNS' A
#
# COMPACT_ATOMS: atom_id res chain seq x y z
N MET A 1 -11.01 16.72 -15.48
CA MET A 1 -9.83 16.20 -14.75
C MET A 1 -10.16 14.79 -14.28
N LYS A 2 -9.40 13.76 -14.65
CA LYS A 2 -9.63 12.38 -14.17
C LYS A 2 -9.13 12.30 -12.73
N GLU A 3 -10.05 12.21 -11.77
CA GLU A 3 -9.72 11.91 -10.38
C GLU A 3 -9.04 10.54 -10.30
N LYS A 4 -7.81 10.50 -9.79
CA LYS A 4 -7.18 9.25 -9.41
C LYS A 4 -7.94 8.72 -8.21
N GLU A 5 -8.77 7.69 -8.43
CA GLU A 5 -9.39 6.95 -7.32
C GLU A 5 -8.29 6.47 -6.36
N ASN A 6 -8.25 7.08 -5.19
CA ASN A 6 -7.35 6.66 -4.12
C ASN A 6 -7.94 5.37 -3.53
N LYS A 7 -7.58 4.21 -4.10
CA LYS A 7 -8.06 2.88 -3.67
C LYS A 7 -7.43 2.46 -2.35
N SER A 8 -7.64 3.23 -1.29
CA SER A 8 -7.40 2.77 0.08
C SER A 8 -8.54 1.84 0.49
N LYS A 9 -8.20 0.61 0.86
CA LYS A 9 -9.15 -0.33 1.45
C LYS A 9 -9.05 -0.22 2.97
N SER A 10 -10.14 0.16 3.62
CA SER A 10 -10.24 0.13 5.08
C SER A 10 -10.62 -1.27 5.56
N PHE A 11 -9.96 -1.74 6.61
CA PHE A 11 -10.27 -3.01 7.26
C PHE A 11 -9.98 -2.91 8.76
N ILE A 12 -10.63 -3.75 9.56
CA ILE A 12 -10.39 -3.84 11.00
C ILE A 12 -9.19 -4.75 11.23
N LEU A 13 -8.14 -4.21 11.83
CA LEU A 13 -6.98 -4.98 12.29
C LEU A 13 -7.20 -5.36 13.76
N ARG A 14 -7.01 -6.65 14.09
CA ARG A 14 -7.01 -7.13 15.48
C ARG A 14 -5.57 -7.41 15.89
N ILE A 15 -5.13 -6.73 16.95
CA ILE A 15 -3.81 -6.88 17.58
C ILE A 15 -4.02 -6.78 19.08
N ASP A 16 -3.15 -7.42 19.86
CA ASP A 16 -3.12 -7.26 21.31
C ASP A 16 -2.58 -5.88 21.72
N SER A 17 -2.90 -5.48 22.95
CA SER A 17 -2.55 -4.16 23.49
C SER A 17 -1.04 -3.94 23.57
N GLU A 18 -0.28 -4.94 23.99
CA GLU A 18 1.19 -4.83 24.14
C GLU A 18 1.86 -4.55 22.79
N THR A 19 1.42 -5.25 21.74
CA THR A 19 1.89 -5.03 20.38
C THR A 19 1.52 -3.62 19.88
N MET A 20 0.31 -3.14 20.18
CA MET A 20 -0.11 -1.79 19.79
C MET A 20 0.74 -0.72 20.46
N GLU A 21 0.98 -0.83 21.77
CA GLU A 21 1.83 0.11 22.52
C GLU A 21 3.27 0.15 21.99
N ALA A 22 3.83 -1.02 21.62
CA ALA A 22 5.15 -1.08 21.01
C ALA A 22 5.21 -0.36 19.66
N ILE A 23 4.17 -0.48 18.84
CA ILE A 23 4.07 0.21 17.54
C ILE A 23 3.93 1.72 17.74
N GLU A 24 3.11 2.18 18.69
CA GLU A 24 2.92 3.60 19.00
C GLU A 24 4.22 4.24 19.49
N LYS A 25 4.94 3.56 20.39
CA LYS A 25 6.25 4.02 20.87
C LYS A 25 7.25 4.15 19.72
N TRP A 26 7.34 3.13 18.86
CA TRP A 26 8.26 3.19 17.72
C TRP A 26 7.88 4.31 16.73
N ALA A 27 6.58 4.51 16.48
CA ALA A 27 6.12 5.62 15.65
C ALA A 27 6.52 6.97 16.25
N ALA A 28 6.38 7.14 17.58
CA ALA A 28 6.78 8.35 18.29
C ALA A 28 8.30 8.58 18.22
N ASP A 29 9.11 7.54 18.43
CA ASP A 29 10.57 7.59 18.36
C ASP A 29 11.07 8.05 16.97
N GLU A 30 10.34 7.71 15.91
CA GLU A 30 10.66 8.09 14.52
C GLU A 30 9.89 9.33 14.02
N PHE A 31 9.17 10.04 14.90
CA PHE A 31 8.32 11.19 14.55
C PHE A 31 7.32 10.90 13.42
N ARG A 32 6.70 9.71 13.45
CA ARG A 32 5.68 9.25 12.50
C ARG A 32 4.33 9.06 13.17
N SER A 33 3.27 9.03 12.36
CA SER A 33 1.97 8.54 12.83
C SER A 33 1.98 7.01 12.93
N THR A 34 1.17 6.46 13.84
CA THR A 34 1.00 5.01 14.00
C THR A 34 0.56 4.34 12.70
N ASN A 35 -0.33 4.98 11.93
CA ASN A 35 -0.74 4.48 10.61
C ASN A 35 0.42 4.47 9.60
N GLY A 36 1.24 5.51 9.58
CA GLY A 36 2.44 5.56 8.74
C GLY A 36 3.44 4.47 9.12
N GLN A 37 3.61 4.22 10.42
CA GLN A 37 4.47 3.16 10.92
C GLN A 37 3.97 1.76 10.54
N LEU A 38 2.66 1.49 10.70
CA LEU A 38 2.04 0.24 10.25
C LEU A 38 2.23 0.03 8.74
N GLN A 39 2.03 1.06 7.92
CA GLN A 39 2.25 0.98 6.48
C GLN A 39 3.70 0.64 6.13
N TRP A 40 4.66 1.24 6.84
CA TRP A 40 6.08 0.97 6.64
C TRP A 40 6.42 -0.48 7.02
N ILE A 41 5.97 -0.95 8.20
CA ILE A 41 6.19 -2.33 8.67
C ILE A 41 5.64 -3.33 7.66
N ILE A 42 4.40 -3.15 7.21
CA ILE A 42 3.76 -4.04 6.22
C ILE A 42 4.53 -4.02 4.90
N THR A 43 4.91 -2.84 4.42
CA THR A 43 5.66 -2.69 3.15
C THR A 43 7.02 -3.39 3.24
N GLU A 44 7.74 -3.19 4.34
CA GLU A 44 9.03 -3.84 4.59
C GLU A 44 8.90 -5.35 4.71
N ALA A 45 7.90 -5.85 5.44
CA ALA A 45 7.63 -7.28 5.55
C ALA A 45 7.33 -7.91 4.19
N LEU A 46 6.47 -7.26 3.38
CA LEU A 46 6.17 -7.71 2.01
C LEU A 46 7.42 -7.71 1.13
N ARG A 47 8.25 -6.66 1.21
CA ARG A 47 9.51 -6.55 0.46
C ARG A 47 10.48 -7.65 0.82
N LYS A 48 10.74 -7.85 2.12
CA LYS A 48 11.65 -8.89 2.64
C LYS A 48 11.22 -10.31 2.25
N ASN A 49 9.91 -10.53 2.15
CA ASN A 49 9.35 -11.82 1.73
C ASN A 49 9.16 -11.95 0.20
N GLY A 50 9.58 -10.97 -0.59
CA GLY A 50 9.39 -10.98 -2.05
C GLY A 50 7.92 -10.92 -2.49
N ARG A 51 7.02 -10.51 -1.60
CA ARG A 51 5.56 -10.44 -1.80
C ARG A 51 5.06 -9.04 -2.15
N LEU A 52 5.95 -8.04 -2.13
CA LEU A 52 5.58 -6.71 -2.57
C LEU A 52 5.15 -6.79 -4.04
N PRO A 53 3.90 -6.40 -4.38
CA PRO A 53 3.45 -6.48 -5.75
C PRO A 53 4.39 -5.64 -6.61
N LYS A 54 4.99 -6.26 -7.63
CA LYS A 54 5.71 -5.52 -8.66
C LYS A 54 4.72 -4.50 -9.19
N LYS A 55 5.05 -3.21 -9.11
CA LYS A 55 4.30 -2.17 -9.85
C LYS A 55 4.33 -2.60 -11.31
N GLN A 56 3.31 -3.33 -11.76
CA GLN A 56 2.96 -3.30 -13.16
C GLN A 56 2.61 -1.85 -13.38
N LYS A 57 3.54 -1.11 -14.01
CA LYS A 57 3.19 0.12 -14.73
C LYS A 57 1.89 -0.22 -15.43
N GLU A 58 0.86 0.54 -15.08
CA GLU A 58 -0.49 0.37 -15.58
C GLU A 58 -0.41 0.08 -17.08
N LYS A 59 -0.71 -1.16 -17.48
CA LYS A 59 -1.09 -1.48 -18.87
C LYS A 59 -2.50 -0.91 -19.10
N SER A 60 -2.64 0.39 -18.93
CA SER A 60 -3.79 1.18 -19.34
C SER A 60 -3.47 1.95 -20.62
N GLU A 61 -2.69 1.36 -21.53
CA GLU A 61 -2.53 1.85 -22.92
C GLU A 61 -2.33 0.67 -23.88
N ASN A 62 -3.25 -0.32 -23.87
CA ASN A 62 -3.32 -1.25 -25.02
C ASN A 62 -4.72 -1.85 -25.25
N ARG A 63 -5.73 -0.98 -25.37
CA ARG A 63 -7.00 -1.30 -26.05
C ARG A 63 -7.45 -0.08 -26.87
N ASN A 64 -6.61 0.35 -27.81
CA ASN A 64 -7.11 1.06 -28.99
C ASN A 64 -6.19 0.80 -30.19
N LYS A 65 -6.10 -0.48 -30.58
CA LYS A 65 -5.65 -0.93 -31.90
C LYS A 65 -6.50 -2.11 -32.34
N GLN A 66 -7.79 -1.84 -32.58
CA GLN A 66 -8.62 -2.61 -33.50
C GLN A 66 -9.54 -1.61 -34.20
N GLY A 67 -9.02 -1.11 -35.30
CA GLY A 67 -9.58 -0.06 -36.14
C GLY A 67 -8.58 0.17 -37.28
N GLY A 68 -8.16 -0.93 -37.91
CA GLY A 68 -7.37 -0.93 -39.13
C GLY A 68 -8.18 -1.65 -40.20
N ASN A 69 -8.54 -0.88 -41.23
CA ASN A 69 -8.85 -1.25 -42.61
C ASN A 69 -9.29 -2.69 -42.91
N SER A 70 -10.49 -2.83 -43.48
CA SER A 70 -10.68 -2.99 -44.93
C SER A 70 -12.16 -2.90 -45.29
#